data_AF-A0A932TUP4-F1
#
_entry.id   AF-A0A932TUP4-F1
#
_cell.length_a   1.000
_cell.length_b   1.000
_cell.length_c   1.000
_cell.angle_alpha   90.00
_cell.angle_beta   90.00
_cell.angle_gamma   90.00
#
_symmetry.space_group_name_H-M   'P 1'
#
loop_
_entity.id
_entity.type
_entity.pdbx_description
1 polymer ?
#
loop_
_entity_poly.entity_id
_entity_poly.type
_entity_poly.pdbx_seq_one_letter_code
_entity_poly.pdbx_strand_id
1 'polypeptide(L)'
;MPSPFPGMDPYIEEPEVWSDFHGGLAEEIRAELNRSLLNRYVVRLGPRVTYDLVLYTVEVRETGTLRLVTAIEILSPVNKRPGHDAYRDYRAKRRELLRTRVHLIEIDLLRGGERPPLERPVAVAPYYVTVNRSHRRPYVEVWPIQLSESLPVVPVPLLEPDPDAALDPGAVVAAVYDRGAYARLIDYRRPPPPPALTGADAIWLDERLRA
;
A
#
# COMPACT_ATOMS: atom_id res chain seq x y z
N MET A 1 16.72 13.47 5.02
CA MET A 1 16.72 14.07 3.67
C MET A 1 15.46 13.55 3.01
N PRO A 2 14.66 14.38 2.36
CA PRO A 2 13.45 13.90 1.71
C PRO A 2 13.80 12.92 0.59
N SER A 3 12.86 12.03 0.25
CA SER A 3 12.97 11.19 -0.92
C SER A 3 13.18 12.06 -2.17
N PRO A 4 14.04 11.66 -3.11
CA PRO A 4 14.15 12.35 -4.37
C PRO A 4 12.89 12.13 -5.22
N PHE A 5 11.97 11.23 -4.89
CA PHE A 5 10.80 10.94 -5.72
C PHE A 5 9.54 11.69 -5.25
N PRO A 6 8.65 12.14 -6.17
CA PRO A 6 7.41 12.84 -5.82
C PRO A 6 6.34 11.94 -5.18
N GLY A 7 6.45 10.63 -5.39
CA GLY A 7 5.59 9.59 -4.82
C GLY A 7 6.42 8.45 -4.24
N MET A 8 6.17 7.23 -4.70
CA MET A 8 6.93 6.06 -4.27
C MET A 8 8.37 6.10 -4.81
N ASP A 9 9.34 5.80 -3.95
CA ASP A 9 10.73 5.61 -4.37
C ASP A 9 10.94 4.14 -4.81
N PRO A 10 11.24 3.88 -6.10
CA PRO A 10 11.35 2.52 -6.63
C PRO A 10 12.48 1.69 -6.01
N TYR A 11 13.45 2.32 -5.34
CA TYR A 11 14.57 1.64 -4.67
C TYR A 11 14.19 1.03 -3.33
N ILE A 12 13.12 1.52 -2.69
CA ILE A 12 12.60 0.95 -1.44
C ILE A 12 12.06 -0.47 -1.66
N GLU A 13 11.69 -0.81 -2.90
CA GLU A 13 11.17 -2.13 -3.26
C GLU A 13 12.21 -3.26 -3.11
N GLU A 14 13.49 -2.93 -2.81
CA GLU A 14 14.51 -3.93 -2.50
C GLU A 14 14.04 -4.76 -1.29
N PRO A 15 14.04 -6.11 -1.34
CA PRO A 15 13.38 -6.93 -0.33
C PRO A 15 13.78 -6.64 1.13
N GLU A 16 15.07 -6.36 1.36
CA GLU A 16 15.60 -6.03 2.69
C GLU A 16 15.14 -4.65 3.18
N VAL A 17 15.01 -3.68 2.28
CA VAL A 17 14.53 -2.32 2.58
C VAL A 17 13.01 -2.33 2.75
N TRP A 18 12.31 -3.06 1.88
CA TRP A 18 10.86 -3.15 1.87
C TRP A 18 10.30 -3.73 3.17
N SER A 19 10.96 -4.73 3.76
CA SER A 19 10.46 -5.36 4.99
C SER A 19 10.36 -4.38 6.16
N ASP A 20 11.37 -3.52 6.33
CA ASP A 20 11.37 -2.48 7.36
C ASP A 20 10.39 -1.35 7.00
N PHE A 21 10.42 -0.90 5.73
CA PHE A 21 9.53 0.15 5.23
C PHE A 21 8.06 -0.21 5.35
N HIS A 22 7.69 -1.48 5.09
CA HIS A 22 6.32 -1.98 5.18
C HIS A 22 5.74 -1.80 6.59
N GLY A 23 6.50 -2.15 7.62
CA GLY A 23 6.11 -1.97 9.01
C GLY A 23 5.93 -0.48 9.36
N GLY A 24 6.89 0.36 8.95
CA GLY A 24 6.81 1.80 9.12
C GLY A 24 5.59 2.42 8.43
N LEU A 25 5.26 1.94 7.22
CA LEU A 25 4.09 2.37 6.46
C LEU A 25 2.79 2.02 7.19
N ALA A 26 2.65 0.80 7.70
CA ALA A 26 1.47 0.40 8.46
C ALA A 26 1.28 1.25 9.72
N GLU A 27 2.37 1.48 10.47
CA GLU A 27 2.34 2.32 11.67
C GLU A 27 1.97 3.77 11.36
N GLU A 28 2.50 4.35 10.28
CA GLU A 28 2.20 5.73 9.91
C GLU A 28 0.77 5.89 9.40
N ILE A 29 0.24 4.94 8.61
CA ILE A 29 -1.18 4.93 8.22
C ILE A 29 -2.06 4.87 9.47
N ARG A 30 -1.71 4.02 10.44
CA ARG A 30 -2.45 3.94 11.72
C ARG A 30 -2.41 5.28 12.46
N ALA A 31 -1.24 5.92 12.54
CA ALA A 31 -1.07 7.19 13.23
C ALA A 31 -1.83 8.33 12.55
N GLU A 32 -1.79 8.41 11.21
CA GLU A 32 -2.55 9.39 10.44
C GLU A 32 -4.05 9.22 10.63
N LEU A 33 -4.58 8.02 10.42
CA LEU A 33 -6.02 7.79 10.49
C LEU A 33 -6.56 7.94 11.92
N ASN A 34 -5.82 7.53 12.96
CA ASN A 34 -6.25 7.78 14.34
C ASN A 34 -6.25 9.28 14.72
N ARG A 35 -5.51 10.13 14.01
CA ARG A 35 -5.56 11.59 14.22
C ARG A 35 -6.79 12.23 13.58
N SER A 36 -7.30 11.68 12.48
CA SER A 36 -8.39 12.28 11.69
C SER A 36 -9.76 11.64 11.92
N LEU A 37 -9.81 10.39 12.40
CA LEU A 37 -11.06 9.67 12.63
C LEU A 37 -11.81 10.15 13.88
N LEU A 38 -13.13 10.11 13.80
CA LEU A 38 -14.03 10.36 14.94
C LEU A 38 -13.83 9.29 16.03
N ASN A 39 -14.16 9.64 17.28
CA ASN A 39 -14.09 8.75 18.45
C ASN A 39 -14.88 7.42 18.31
N ARG A 40 -15.72 7.28 17.28
CA ARG A 40 -16.44 6.04 16.95
C ARG A 40 -15.52 4.95 16.38
N TYR A 41 -14.35 5.32 15.86
CA TYR A 41 -13.43 4.39 15.22
C TYR A 41 -12.07 4.38 15.91
N VAL A 42 -11.43 3.23 15.88
CA VAL A 42 -10.03 3.06 16.27
C VAL A 42 -9.30 2.28 15.18
N VAL A 43 -8.11 2.74 14.83
CA VAL A 43 -7.24 2.07 13.87
C VAL A 43 -6.20 1.27 14.61
N ARG A 44 -6.09 -0.01 14.27
CA ARG A 44 -5.16 -0.97 14.90
C ARG A 44 -4.35 -1.68 13.83
N LEU A 45 -3.19 -2.21 14.22
CA LEU A 45 -2.46 -3.15 13.38
C LEU A 45 -2.85 -4.58 13.73
N GLY A 46 -3.18 -5.36 12.71
CA GLY A 46 -3.30 -6.81 12.78
C GLY A 46 -2.01 -7.43 12.25
N PRO A 47 -1.08 -7.89 13.10
CA PRO A 47 0.14 -8.55 12.64
C PRO A 47 -0.21 -9.92 12.04
N ARG A 48 0.45 -10.25 10.93
CA ARG A 48 0.43 -11.56 10.29
C ARG A 48 1.87 -12.02 10.15
N VAL A 49 2.22 -13.06 10.89
CA VAL A 49 3.49 -13.75 10.74
C VAL A 49 3.35 -14.76 9.60
N THR A 50 4.21 -14.67 8.60
CA THR A 50 4.30 -15.66 7.53
C THR A 50 5.78 -15.98 7.28
N TYR A 51 6.14 -17.25 7.47
CA TYR A 51 7.55 -17.69 7.49
C TYR A 51 8.34 -16.90 8.53
N ASP A 52 9.13 -15.92 8.09
CA ASP A 52 9.93 -15.02 8.96
C ASP A 52 9.60 -13.53 8.75
N LEU A 53 8.51 -13.22 8.02
CA LEU A 53 8.06 -11.86 7.77
C LEU A 53 6.88 -11.52 8.67
N VAL A 54 6.95 -10.37 9.32
CA VAL A 54 5.81 -9.75 10.01
C VAL A 54 5.19 -8.75 9.05
N LEU A 55 4.07 -9.14 8.46
CA LEU A 55 3.25 -8.25 7.63
C LEU A 55 2.14 -7.66 8.48
N TYR A 56 1.78 -6.41 8.23
CA TYR A 56 0.69 -5.75 8.93
C TYR A 56 -0.49 -5.50 8.01
N THR A 57 -1.68 -5.70 8.56
CA THR A 57 -2.93 -5.13 8.05
C THR A 57 -3.30 -3.95 8.93
N VAL A 58 -3.65 -2.83 8.33
CA VAL A 58 -4.23 -1.71 9.07
C VAL A 58 -5.74 -1.93 9.14
N GLU A 59 -6.29 -1.98 10.35
CA GLU A 59 -7.68 -2.34 10.63
C GLU A 59 -8.42 -1.17 11.25
N VAL A 60 -9.39 -0.63 10.52
CA VAL A 60 -10.35 0.34 11.08
C VAL A 60 -11.48 -0.43 11.74
N ARG A 61 -11.65 -0.23 13.05
CA ARG A 61 -12.67 -0.91 13.86
C ARG A 61 -13.61 0.08 14.53
N GLU A 62 -14.87 -0.29 14.68
CA GLU A 62 -15.82 0.45 15.51
C GLU A 62 -15.46 0.27 17.00
N THR A 63 -15.39 1.37 17.75
CA THR A 63 -15.10 1.37 19.18
C THR A 63 -16.22 0.71 19.98
N GLY A 64 -15.89 0.05 21.09
CA GLY A 64 -16.86 -0.66 21.94
C GLY A 64 -17.16 -2.08 21.46
N THR A 65 -17.39 -2.28 20.15
CA THR A 65 -17.65 -3.62 19.57
C THR A 65 -16.39 -4.27 19.00
N LEU A 66 -15.37 -3.49 18.66
CA LEU A 66 -14.18 -3.90 17.91
C LEU A 66 -14.51 -4.57 16.56
N ARG A 67 -15.71 -4.31 16.03
CA ARG A 67 -16.13 -4.81 14.72
C ARG A 67 -15.21 -4.24 13.65
N LEU A 68 -14.64 -5.10 12.82
CA LEU A 68 -13.85 -4.70 11.65
C LEU A 68 -14.77 -4.02 10.62
N VAL A 69 -14.42 -2.80 10.23
CA VAL A 69 -15.15 -1.99 9.25
C VAL A 69 -14.38 -1.98 7.94
N THR A 70 -13.10 -1.62 8.00
CA THR A 70 -12.22 -1.52 6.82
C THR A 70 -10.89 -2.17 7.10
N ALA A 71 -10.46 -3.05 6.20
CA ALA A 71 -9.13 -3.64 6.19
C ALA A 71 -8.31 -2.97 5.07
N ILE A 72 -7.12 -2.49 5.41
CA ILE A 72 -6.15 -1.95 4.46
C ILE A 72 -4.96 -2.91 4.43
N GLU A 73 -4.81 -3.60 3.30
CA GLU A 73 -3.71 -4.51 3.04
C GLU A 73 -2.62 -3.76 2.26
N ILE A 74 -1.43 -3.63 2.86
CA ILE A 74 -0.23 -3.18 2.13
C ILE A 74 0.40 -4.43 1.52
N LEU A 75 0.47 -4.52 0.19
CA LEU A 75 1.05 -5.69 -0.47
C LEU A 75 2.54 -5.81 -0.19
N SER A 76 3.02 -7.04 -0.06
CA SER A 76 4.44 -7.35 0.00
C SER A 76 4.88 -8.21 -1.20
N PRO A 77 6.19 -8.27 -1.53
CA PRO A 77 6.68 -9.08 -2.64
C PRO A 77 6.24 -10.55 -2.56
N VAL A 78 6.21 -11.13 -1.36
CA VAL A 78 5.78 -12.53 -1.14
C VAL A 78 4.29 -12.75 -1.41
N ASN A 79 3.45 -11.70 -1.32
CA ASN A 79 2.03 -11.78 -1.68
C ASN A 79 1.80 -11.75 -3.20
N LYS A 80 2.80 -11.33 -3.98
CA LYS A 80 2.75 -11.20 -5.44
C LYS A 80 3.58 -12.26 -6.17
N ARG A 81 4.01 -13.32 -5.48
CA ARG A 81 4.84 -14.41 -6.04
C ARG A 81 4.04 -15.71 -6.18
N PRO A 82 3.50 -16.05 -7.36
CA PRO A 82 2.87 -17.33 -7.60
C PRO A 82 3.76 -18.51 -7.19
N GLY A 83 3.15 -19.53 -6.59
CA GLY A 83 3.87 -20.71 -6.06
C GLY A 83 4.35 -20.58 -4.61
N HIS A 84 4.44 -19.37 -4.05
CA HIS A 84 4.75 -19.17 -2.62
C HIS A 84 3.49 -19.38 -1.75
N ASP A 85 3.60 -19.91 -0.52
CA ASP A 85 2.38 -20.11 0.28
C ASP A 85 1.82 -18.77 0.76
N ALA A 86 2.66 -17.77 1.06
CA ALA A 86 2.21 -16.39 1.38
C ALA A 86 1.34 -15.77 0.26
N TYR A 87 1.58 -16.12 -1.01
CA TYR A 87 0.72 -15.72 -2.12
C TYR A 87 -0.65 -16.39 -2.01
N ARG A 88 -0.69 -17.72 -1.78
CA ARG A 88 -1.97 -18.47 -1.64
C ARG A 88 -2.77 -18.02 -0.42
N ASP A 89 -2.07 -17.79 0.67
CA ASP A 89 -2.56 -17.26 1.94
C ASP A 89 -3.20 -15.89 1.80
N TYR A 90 -2.51 -14.98 1.12
CA TYR A 90 -3.03 -13.65 0.81
C TYR A 90 -4.29 -13.76 -0.06
N ARG A 91 -4.25 -14.57 -1.13
CA ARG A 91 -5.40 -14.82 -2.01
C ARG A 91 -6.60 -15.40 -1.26
N ALA A 92 -6.37 -16.31 -0.32
CA ALA A 92 -7.43 -16.89 0.52
C ALA A 92 -8.07 -15.81 1.41
N LYS A 93 -7.25 -15.06 2.15
CA LYS A 93 -7.71 -13.94 3.01
C LYS A 93 -8.49 -12.90 2.20
N ARG A 94 -7.96 -12.49 1.04
CA ARG A 94 -8.64 -11.56 0.13
C ARG A 94 -10.03 -12.06 -0.26
N ARG A 95 -10.16 -13.33 -0.66
CA ARG A 95 -11.47 -13.93 -1.00
C ARG A 95 -12.41 -14.03 0.20
N GLU A 96 -11.89 -14.22 1.41
CA GLU A 96 -12.69 -14.22 2.62
C GLU A 96 -13.24 -12.83 2.91
N LEU A 97 -12.39 -11.81 2.96
CA LEU A 97 -12.79 -10.41 3.19
C LEU A 97 -13.84 -9.95 2.17
N LEU A 98 -13.67 -10.28 0.88
CA LEU A 98 -14.61 -9.95 -0.19
C LEU A 98 -16.00 -10.60 -0.03
N ARG A 99 -16.17 -11.61 0.82
CA ARG A 99 -17.47 -12.23 1.15
C ARG A 99 -18.12 -11.65 2.42
N THR A 100 -17.42 -10.80 3.16
CA THR A 100 -17.93 -10.17 4.38
C THR A 100 -18.51 -8.77 4.11
N ARG A 101 -19.00 -8.07 5.13
CA ARG A 101 -19.38 -6.64 5.05
C ARG A 101 -18.20 -5.67 5.27
N VAL A 102 -16.98 -6.17 5.42
CA VAL A 102 -15.76 -5.37 5.60
C VAL A 102 -15.35 -4.74 4.27
N HIS A 103 -15.03 -3.45 4.26
CA HIS A 103 -14.40 -2.79 3.10
C HIS A 103 -12.94 -3.22 2.99
N LEU A 104 -12.44 -3.38 1.77
CA LEU A 104 -11.05 -3.77 1.53
C LEU A 104 -10.35 -2.68 0.72
N ILE A 105 -9.20 -2.22 1.21
CA ILE A 105 -8.27 -1.37 0.47
C ILE A 105 -7.00 -2.19 0.25
N GLU A 106 -6.49 -2.22 -0.97
CA GLU A 106 -5.18 -2.83 -1.28
C GLU A 106 -4.24 -1.71 -1.75
N ILE A 107 -3.12 -1.53 -1.05
CA ILE A 107 -2.05 -0.58 -1.41
C ILE A 107 -0.91 -1.40 -2.01
N ASP A 108 -0.72 -1.29 -3.33
CA ASP A 108 0.31 -1.96 -4.10
C ASP A 108 1.35 -0.96 -4.61
N LEU A 109 2.39 -0.76 -3.80
CA LEU A 109 3.54 0.10 -4.14
C LEU A 109 4.73 -0.72 -4.66
N LEU A 110 4.45 -1.84 -5.34
CA LEU A 110 5.44 -2.74 -5.91
C LEU A 110 5.26 -2.86 -7.42
N ARG A 111 6.32 -2.59 -8.18
CA ARG A 111 6.36 -2.76 -9.64
C ARG A 111 6.36 -4.24 -10.03
N GLY A 112 7.09 -5.05 -9.27
CA GLY A 112 7.27 -6.47 -9.53
C GLY A 112 6.13 -7.36 -9.03
N GLY A 113 6.12 -8.59 -9.54
CA GLY A 113 5.20 -9.66 -9.14
C GLY A 113 3.81 -9.58 -9.77
N GLU A 114 3.01 -10.59 -9.52
CA GLU A 114 1.65 -10.71 -10.02
C GLU A 114 0.66 -9.98 -9.10
N ARG A 115 0.10 -8.89 -9.60
CA ARG A 115 -0.95 -8.13 -8.91
C ARG A 115 -2.25 -8.93 -8.77
N PRO A 116 -3.08 -8.66 -7.76
CA PRO A 116 -4.42 -9.21 -7.74
C PRO A 116 -5.25 -8.87 -8.99
N PRO A 117 -5.93 -9.85 -9.61
CA PRO A 117 -6.61 -9.60 -10.87
C PRO A 117 -7.81 -8.68 -10.62
N LEU A 118 -8.02 -7.81 -11.59
CA LEU A 118 -9.20 -6.99 -11.74
C LEU A 118 -10.01 -7.58 -12.90
N GLU A 119 -11.33 -7.68 -12.75
CA GLU A 119 -12.19 -8.24 -13.81
C GLU A 119 -12.18 -7.39 -15.08
N ARG A 120 -12.01 -6.07 -14.92
CA ARG A 120 -11.94 -5.11 -16.04
C ARG A 120 -10.52 -4.58 -16.17
N PRO A 121 -10.00 -4.45 -17.41
CA PRO A 121 -8.75 -3.76 -17.65
C PRO A 121 -8.80 -2.32 -17.14
N VAL A 122 -7.68 -1.88 -16.57
CA VAL A 122 -7.42 -0.51 -16.12
C VAL A 122 -6.11 -0.06 -16.76
N ALA A 123 -5.85 1.25 -16.77
CA ALA A 123 -4.58 1.79 -17.28
C ALA A 123 -3.42 1.09 -16.57
N VAL A 124 -2.41 0.67 -17.34
CA VAL A 124 -1.22 0.00 -16.80
C VAL A 124 -0.38 1.03 -16.05
N ALA A 125 0.01 0.69 -14.83
CA ALA A 125 0.85 1.53 -13.99
C ALA A 125 1.82 0.70 -13.12
N PRO A 126 2.92 1.30 -12.66
CA PRO A 126 3.78 0.76 -11.62
C PRO A 126 3.00 0.41 -10.34
N TYR A 127 2.19 1.35 -9.85
CA TYR A 127 1.58 1.29 -8.53
C TYR A 127 0.07 1.42 -8.59
N TYR A 128 -0.60 0.81 -7.62
CA TYR A 128 -2.06 0.82 -7.52
C TYR A 128 -2.50 1.03 -6.09
N VAL A 129 -3.57 1.82 -5.93
CA VAL A 129 -4.44 1.69 -4.77
C VAL A 129 -5.79 1.20 -5.27
N THR A 130 -6.36 0.18 -4.63
CA THR A 130 -7.72 -0.28 -4.91
C THR A 130 -8.60 -0.07 -3.69
N VAL A 131 -9.83 0.38 -3.90
CA VAL A 131 -10.83 0.52 -2.84
C VAL A 131 -12.06 -0.30 -3.23
N ASN A 132 -12.33 -1.32 -2.43
CA ASN A 132 -13.45 -2.23 -2.60
C ASN A 132 -14.46 -2.01 -1.46
N ARG A 133 -15.54 -1.29 -1.78
CA ARG A 133 -16.63 -1.03 -0.83
C ARG A 133 -17.58 -2.21 -0.79
N SER A 134 -17.82 -2.75 0.40
CA SER A 134 -18.65 -3.95 0.57
C SER A 134 -20.06 -3.79 0.00
N HIS A 135 -20.68 -2.62 0.14
CA HIS A 135 -22.02 -2.32 -0.39
C HIS A 135 -22.06 -2.02 -1.91
N ARG A 136 -20.92 -1.81 -2.58
CA ARG A 136 -20.85 -1.58 -4.04
C ARG A 136 -20.28 -2.76 -4.82
N ARG A 137 -20.02 -3.90 -4.19
CA ARG A 137 -19.50 -5.07 -4.90
C ARG A 137 -20.46 -5.50 -6.04
N PRO A 138 -19.95 -5.91 -7.21
CA PRO A 138 -18.53 -6.20 -7.51
C PRO A 138 -17.70 -5.00 -7.98
N TYR A 139 -18.22 -3.76 -7.95
CA TYR A 139 -17.46 -2.58 -8.38
C TYR A 139 -16.27 -2.31 -7.45
N VAL A 140 -15.15 -1.92 -8.07
CA VAL A 140 -13.89 -1.55 -7.41
C VAL A 140 -13.41 -0.22 -7.97
N GLU A 141 -12.99 0.66 -7.08
CA GLU A 141 -12.34 1.92 -7.45
C GLU A 141 -10.83 1.67 -7.50
N VAL A 142 -10.16 2.18 -8.53
CA VAL A 142 -8.76 1.87 -8.82
C VAL A 142 -8.03 3.16 -9.18
N TRP A 143 -6.94 3.43 -8.46
CA TRP A 143 -6.00 4.51 -8.73
C TRP A 143 -4.72 3.90 -9.32
N PRO A 144 -4.58 3.85 -10.66
CA PRO A 144 -3.30 3.56 -11.30
C PRO A 144 -2.38 4.78 -11.14
N ILE A 145 -1.14 4.57 -10.70
CA ILE A 145 -0.20 5.65 -10.35
C ILE A 145 1.13 5.42 -11.07
N GLN A 146 1.52 6.37 -11.91
CA GLN A 146 2.78 6.36 -12.65
C GLN A 146 3.97 6.66 -11.73
N LEU A 147 5.16 6.23 -12.14
CA LEU A 147 6.39 6.42 -11.37
C LEU A 147 6.70 7.90 -11.10
N SER A 148 6.33 8.76 -12.05
CA SER A 148 6.57 10.20 -12.00
C SER A 148 5.51 11.01 -11.25
N GLU A 149 4.45 10.36 -10.78
CA GLU A 149 3.31 11.01 -10.13
C GLU A 149 3.45 11.00 -8.61
N SER A 150 2.90 12.04 -7.97
CA SER A 150 2.62 11.99 -6.53
C SER A 150 1.53 10.97 -6.22
N LEU A 151 1.62 10.31 -5.06
CA LEU A 151 0.57 9.41 -4.61
C LEU A 151 -0.69 10.23 -4.26
N PRO A 152 -1.88 9.88 -4.80
CA PRO A 152 -3.10 10.64 -4.55
C PRO A 152 -3.68 10.35 -3.15
N VAL A 153 -4.38 11.32 -2.58
CA VAL A 153 -5.24 11.10 -1.41
C VAL A 153 -6.36 10.12 -1.79
N VAL A 154 -6.56 9.09 -0.98
CA VAL A 154 -7.53 8.01 -1.23
C VAL A 154 -8.59 7.93 -0.12
N PRO A 155 -9.84 7.56 -0.44
CA PRO A 155 -10.88 7.43 0.55
C PRO A 155 -10.71 6.13 1.36
N VAL A 156 -10.94 6.23 2.66
CA VAL A 156 -11.05 5.10 3.59
C VAL A 156 -12.51 4.96 4.01
N PRO A 157 -13.27 4.00 3.45
CA PRO A 157 -14.68 3.85 3.75
C PRO A 157 -14.94 3.55 5.23
N LEU A 158 -16.02 4.10 5.77
CA LEU A 158 -16.51 3.87 7.13
C LEU A 158 -17.94 3.29 7.12
N LEU A 159 -18.57 3.16 8.29
CA LEU A 159 -19.97 2.73 8.36
C LEU A 159 -20.87 3.90 7.97
N GLU A 160 -21.85 3.68 7.10
CA GLU A 160 -22.89 4.67 6.85
C GLU A 160 -23.59 5.08 8.16
N PRO A 161 -23.93 6.38 8.34
CA PRO A 161 -23.83 7.47 7.36
C PRO A 161 -22.49 8.24 7.39
N ASP A 162 -21.47 7.75 8.12
CA ASP A 162 -20.23 8.48 8.29
C ASP A 162 -19.49 8.60 6.94
N PRO A 163 -18.98 9.80 6.59
CA PRO A 163 -18.25 10.00 5.35
C PRO A 163 -16.92 9.25 5.38
N ASP A 164 -16.34 8.98 4.22
CA ASP A 164 -15.01 8.38 4.14
C ASP A 164 -13.98 9.27 4.83
N ALA A 165 -13.03 8.65 5.53
CA ALA A 165 -11.83 9.34 5.96
C ALA A 165 -10.86 9.52 4.79
N ALA A 166 -10.05 10.57 4.83
CA ALA A 166 -8.97 10.77 3.88
C ALA A 166 -7.68 10.10 4.39
N LEU A 167 -7.05 9.32 3.53
CA LEU A 167 -5.69 8.83 3.70
C LEU A 167 -4.80 9.49 2.65
N ASP A 168 -3.66 10.04 3.04
CA ASP A 168 -2.64 10.60 2.14
C ASP A 168 -1.42 9.66 2.08
N PRO A 169 -1.40 8.66 1.18
CA PRO A 169 -0.26 7.75 1.07
C PRO A 169 1.04 8.47 0.72
N GLY A 170 0.99 9.63 0.07
CA GLY A 170 2.17 10.43 -0.27
C GLY A 170 2.83 10.98 0.99
N ALA A 171 2.04 11.59 1.87
CA ALA A 171 2.51 12.07 3.17
C ALA A 171 3.04 10.93 4.05
N VAL A 172 2.33 9.79 4.10
CA VAL A 172 2.77 8.60 4.84
C VAL A 172 4.12 8.09 4.32
N VAL A 173 4.25 7.89 3.01
CA VAL A 173 5.50 7.41 2.38
C VAL A 173 6.65 8.37 2.66
N ALA A 174 6.44 9.68 2.50
CA ALA A 174 7.47 10.69 2.77
C ALA A 174 7.91 10.69 4.24
N ALA A 175 6.97 10.58 5.18
CA ALA A 175 7.24 10.54 6.61
C ALA A 175 8.02 9.29 7.03
N VAL A 176 7.63 8.12 6.50
CA VAL A 176 8.36 6.86 6.74
C VAL A 176 9.75 6.92 6.14
N TYR A 177 9.87 7.46 4.92
CA TYR A 177 11.16 7.60 4.26
C TYR A 177 12.17 8.42 5.10
N ASP A 178 11.76 9.60 5.56
CA ASP A 178 12.66 10.50 6.30
C ASP A 178 13.00 9.95 7.69
N ARG A 179 12.01 9.42 8.43
CA ARG A 179 12.24 8.85 9.77
C ARG A 179 13.07 7.56 9.75
N GLY A 180 12.91 6.73 8.72
CA GLY A 180 13.73 5.54 8.50
C GLY A 180 15.14 5.85 7.98
N ALA A 181 15.42 7.13 7.67
CA ALA A 181 16.69 7.58 7.12
C ALA A 181 17.16 6.79 5.89
N TYR A 182 16.23 6.34 5.04
CA TYR A 182 16.55 5.47 3.89
C TYR A 182 17.48 6.12 2.88
N ALA A 183 17.55 7.46 2.84
CA ALA A 183 18.56 8.19 2.07
C ALA A 183 20.02 7.80 2.41
N ARG A 184 20.27 7.23 3.59
CA ARG A 184 21.59 6.72 4.02
C ARG A 184 21.80 5.24 3.67
N LEU A 185 20.72 4.52 3.39
CA LEU A 185 20.72 3.09 3.09
C LEU A 185 20.75 2.82 1.59
N ILE A 186 20.03 3.63 0.81
CA ILE A 186 19.84 3.42 -0.63
C ILE A 186 21.03 3.98 -1.41
N ASP A 187 21.62 3.14 -2.26
CA ASP A 187 22.62 3.56 -3.25
C ASP A 187 21.97 3.83 -4.61
N TYR A 188 21.61 5.09 -4.85
CA TYR A 188 20.98 5.54 -6.10
C TYR A 188 21.86 5.43 -7.37
N ARG A 189 23.13 5.00 -7.24
CA ARG A 189 23.99 4.74 -8.40
C ARG A 189 23.77 3.36 -9.01
N ARG A 190 23.11 2.47 -8.28
CA ARG A 190 22.70 1.15 -8.78
C ARG A 190 21.34 1.28 -9.48
N PRO A 191 20.94 0.35 -10.36
CA PRO A 191 19.56 0.32 -10.84
C PRO A 191 18.61 -0.06 -9.69
N PRO A 192 17.34 0.41 -9.71
CA PRO A 192 16.33 -0.08 -8.78
C PRO A 192 16.05 -1.57 -9.01
N PRO A 193 15.42 -2.26 -8.05
CA PRO A 193 15.09 -3.68 -8.17
C PRO A 193 14.18 -3.96 -9.37
N PRO A 194 14.16 -5.22 -9.87
CA PRO A 194 13.33 -5.62 -10.99
C PRO A 194 11.83 -5.33 -10.78
N PRO A 195 11.06 -5.08 -11.86
CA PRO A 195 11.47 -5.14 -13.26
C PRO A 195 12.33 -3.94 -13.68
N ALA A 196 13.20 -4.16 -14.68
CA ALA A 196 14.01 -3.09 -15.24
C ALA A 196 13.10 -2.02 -15.86
N LEU A 197 13.35 -0.75 -15.51
CA LEU A 197 12.70 0.37 -16.17
C LEU A 197 13.23 0.49 -17.60
N THR A 198 12.35 0.81 -18.54
CA THR A 198 12.69 0.94 -19.97
C THR A 198 12.01 2.18 -20.55
N GLY A 199 12.49 2.65 -21.71
CA GLY A 199 11.87 3.76 -22.43
C GLY A 199 11.78 5.04 -21.58
N ALA A 200 10.59 5.64 -21.54
CA ALA A 200 10.34 6.90 -20.85
C ALA A 200 10.63 6.85 -19.34
N ASP A 201 10.32 5.75 -18.66
CA ASP A 201 10.54 5.62 -17.22
C ASP A 201 12.03 5.60 -16.86
N ALA A 202 12.86 4.98 -17.70
CA ALA A 202 14.31 4.95 -17.50
C ALA A 202 14.95 6.32 -17.71
N ILE A 203 14.51 7.07 -18.72
CA ILE A 203 14.96 8.44 -18.99
C ILE A 203 14.56 9.35 -17.82
N TRP A 204 13.29 9.29 -17.41
CA TRP A 204 12.79 10.09 -16.30
C TRP A 204 13.53 9.82 -14.99
N LEU A 205 13.82 8.54 -14.70
CA LEU A 205 14.59 8.16 -13.51
C LEU A 205 15.99 8.81 -13.49
N ASP A 206 16.72 8.72 -14.60
CA ASP A 206 18.07 9.28 -14.73
C ASP A 206 18.06 10.81 -14.61
N GLU A 207 17.11 11.49 -15.25
CA GLU A 207 16.92 12.95 -15.10
C GLU A 207 16.62 13.32 -13.65
N ARG A 208 15.75 12.54 -12.98
CA ARG A 208 15.34 12.80 -11.60
C ARG A 208 16.47 12.69 -10.59
N LEU A 209 17.38 11.73 -10.77
CA LEU A 209 18.51 11.50 -9.86
C LEU A 209 19.69 12.46 -10.08
N ARG A 210 19.72 13.17 -11.22
CA ARG A 210 20.74 14.19 -11.52
C ARG A 210 20.37 15.60 -11.06
N ALA A 211 19.09 15.85 -10.81
CA ALA A 211 18.54 17.13 -10.38
C ALA A 211 18.80 17.40 -8.89
#